data_AF-A0A5C6E159-F1
#
_entry.id   AF-A0A5C6E159-F1
#
_cell.length_a   1.000
_cell.length_b   1.000
_cell.length_c   1.000
_cell.angle_alpha   90.00
_cell.angle_beta   90.00
_cell.angle_gamma   90.00
#
_symmetry.space_group_name_H-M   'P 1'
#
loop_
_entity.id
_entity.type
_entity.pdbx_description
1 polymer ?
#
loop_
_entity_poly.entity_id
_entity_poly.type
_entity_poly.pdbx_seq_one_letter_code
_entity_poly.pdbx_strand_id
1 'polypeptide(L)'
;MSHPAHETIYQSLQSIELIDPHTHINPHAPASRTLADLLGYHYYTELSHSAGMPKDQIEETGIAPKELVRRLVENLQPIENTSQYRWLIAICQKFFDFPFDRIDTSNWEELYDRSEQVMSAADWSQTVLKQSNVRSVFLTNDFDDELAGFDTETYIPCLRTDDLVFKFHQRETRDRLERSSGVSLTGSLSSLRKALRQRFEHFTANGARACAISLPPSFEPIIVNEGRATNSLSAMLQQSESADESQKSAFSRTAFWMIAELCDEFQLPFDLMIGVNRGVYADGVYQGQDLYDSRVSLIQYRQLFNTFKDVTFPISVLASVTNQELVSYAWIFPNVITNGHWWYSNTPSFIQRDALARLEAVPATKQIGYYSDAYKLEFVWPKFDMYRQVLADVLAEHFVGRNGWSEERAIELGYRILRGNVEEIFLKRPMTPMAIEIHDAAELDPLPSEDEIQIVEVADVELVDDSPENTPPDATAIDAQADAEPLALGESLGETGDDDARITPLRDEGTFEPSEETLQLHPDPITGELRMQTSDESDDETRLLDDFGKEK
;
A
#
# COMPACT_ATOMS: atom_id res chain seq x y z
N MET A 1 9.48 10.81 -27.22
CA MET A 1 9.29 9.55 -27.96
C MET A 1 9.53 8.45 -26.96
N SER A 2 8.66 7.44 -26.87
CA SER A 2 8.86 6.31 -25.97
C SER A 2 10.13 5.55 -26.36
N HIS A 3 10.86 5.02 -25.38
CA HIS A 3 12.10 4.28 -25.59
C HIS A 3 11.82 3.02 -26.45
N PRO A 4 12.70 2.62 -27.40
CA PRO A 4 12.43 1.49 -28.30
C PRO A 4 12.08 0.17 -27.59
N ALA A 5 12.65 -0.07 -26.40
CA ALA A 5 12.40 -1.25 -25.58
C ALA A 5 11.01 -1.28 -24.90
N HIS A 6 10.28 -0.17 -24.89
CA HIS A 6 9.00 -0.06 -24.18
C HIS A 6 8.01 -1.14 -24.62
N GLU A 7 7.82 -1.30 -25.93
CA GLU A 7 6.81 -2.21 -26.47
C GLU A 7 7.11 -3.67 -26.10
N THR A 8 8.38 -4.10 -26.23
CA THR A 8 8.79 -5.45 -25.83
C THR A 8 8.54 -5.69 -24.35
N ILE A 9 8.98 -4.75 -23.49
CA ILE A 9 8.81 -4.85 -22.04
C ILE A 9 7.32 -4.90 -21.70
N TYR A 10 6.52 -3.97 -22.20
CA TYR A 10 5.08 -3.91 -21.96
C TYR A 10 4.37 -5.22 -22.35
N GLN A 11 4.65 -5.76 -23.53
CA GLN A 11 4.08 -7.04 -23.99
C GLN A 11 4.45 -8.19 -23.06
N SER A 12 5.71 -8.25 -22.61
CA SER A 12 6.14 -9.23 -21.61
C SER A 12 5.41 -9.04 -20.28
N LEU A 13 5.27 -7.81 -19.77
CA LEU A 13 4.53 -7.54 -18.54
C LEU A 13 3.04 -7.91 -18.64
N GLN A 14 2.43 -7.68 -19.81
CA GLN A 14 1.02 -8.01 -20.07
C GLN A 14 0.77 -9.54 -20.04
N SER A 15 1.77 -10.33 -20.44
CA SER A 15 1.70 -11.80 -20.45
C SER A 15 1.77 -12.44 -19.05
N ILE A 16 2.18 -11.68 -18.04
CA ILE A 16 2.29 -12.16 -16.66
C ILE A 16 0.88 -12.41 -16.11
N GLU A 17 0.61 -13.66 -15.72
CA GLU A 17 -0.58 -13.99 -14.95
C GLU A 17 -0.47 -13.39 -13.56
N LEU A 18 -1.46 -12.62 -13.13
CA LEU A 18 -1.40 -11.86 -11.88
C LEU A 18 -2.07 -12.60 -10.72
N ILE A 19 -1.60 -12.29 -9.52
CA ILE A 19 -2.35 -12.46 -8.27
C ILE A 19 -2.52 -11.05 -7.72
N ASP A 20 -3.75 -10.59 -7.62
CA ASP A 20 -4.04 -9.25 -7.07
C ASP A 20 -3.97 -9.31 -5.54
N PRO A 21 -2.98 -8.67 -4.89
CA PRO A 21 -2.76 -8.86 -3.45
C PRO A 21 -3.70 -8.01 -2.58
N HIS A 22 -4.57 -7.16 -3.17
CA HIS A 22 -5.55 -6.40 -2.38
C HIS A 22 -6.77 -5.94 -3.19
N THR A 23 -7.97 -6.41 -2.81
CA THR A 23 -9.26 -5.99 -3.39
C THR A 23 -10.36 -5.90 -2.32
N HIS A 24 -11.50 -5.34 -2.72
CA HIS A 24 -12.76 -5.30 -1.97
C HIS A 24 -13.86 -6.11 -2.67
N ILE A 25 -13.48 -7.10 -3.48
CA ILE A 25 -14.41 -7.94 -4.21
C ILE A 25 -15.29 -8.73 -3.24
N ASN A 26 -16.60 -8.75 -3.48
CA ASN A 26 -17.49 -9.70 -2.83
C ASN A 26 -17.44 -11.04 -3.57
N PRO A 27 -16.95 -12.14 -2.98
CA PRO A 27 -16.76 -13.41 -3.68
C PRO A 27 -18.08 -14.06 -4.13
N HIS A 28 -19.23 -13.65 -3.57
CA HIS A 28 -20.56 -14.13 -3.99
C HIS A 28 -21.19 -13.30 -5.12
N ALA A 29 -20.64 -12.12 -5.42
CA ALA A 29 -21.03 -11.28 -6.54
C ALA A 29 -19.81 -10.53 -7.11
N PRO A 30 -18.78 -11.26 -7.60
CA PRO A 30 -17.46 -10.67 -7.82
C PRO A 30 -17.39 -9.83 -9.09
N ALA A 31 -18.14 -10.21 -10.13
CA ALA A 31 -18.30 -9.43 -11.35
C ALA A 31 -19.54 -8.53 -11.29
N SER A 32 -19.59 -7.59 -12.23
CA SER A 32 -20.72 -6.70 -12.44
C SER A 32 -21.90 -7.45 -13.09
N ARG A 33 -23.12 -6.94 -12.88
CA ARG A 33 -24.35 -7.46 -13.50
C ARG A 33 -24.93 -6.48 -14.50
N THR A 34 -24.74 -5.18 -14.26
CA THR A 34 -25.17 -4.10 -15.14
C THR A 34 -24.10 -3.02 -15.23
N LEU A 35 -24.20 -2.14 -16.23
CA LEU A 35 -23.28 -0.99 -16.35
C LEU A 35 -23.35 -0.06 -15.13
N ALA A 36 -24.43 -0.12 -14.34
CA ALA A 36 -24.56 0.65 -13.09
C ALA A 36 -23.58 0.17 -11.99
N ASP A 37 -23.17 -1.10 -11.97
CA ASP A 37 -22.16 -1.59 -11.03
C ASP A 37 -20.77 -1.01 -11.33
N LEU A 38 -20.55 -0.60 -12.59
CA LEU A 38 -19.32 0.02 -13.06
C LEU A 38 -19.42 1.54 -12.93
N LEU A 39 -20.41 2.16 -13.59
CA LEU A 39 -20.56 3.61 -13.66
C LEU A 39 -21.10 4.21 -12.36
N GLY A 40 -21.89 3.46 -11.59
CA GLY A 40 -22.38 3.87 -10.27
C GLY A 40 -21.34 3.70 -9.15
N TYR A 41 -20.15 3.20 -9.48
CA TYR A 41 -19.05 3.08 -8.52
C TYR A 41 -18.47 4.47 -8.19
N HIS A 42 -17.93 4.62 -6.97
CA HIS A 42 -17.61 5.93 -6.42
C HIS A 42 -16.61 6.74 -7.27
N TYR A 43 -15.70 6.09 -8.00
CA TYR A 43 -14.79 6.78 -8.92
C TYR A 43 -15.48 7.69 -9.93
N TYR A 44 -16.69 7.36 -10.36
CA TYR A 44 -17.42 8.17 -11.34
C TYR A 44 -18.49 9.02 -10.70
N THR A 45 -19.17 8.52 -9.65
CA THR A 45 -20.19 9.31 -8.94
C THR A 45 -19.57 10.47 -8.17
N GLU A 46 -18.40 10.27 -7.54
CA GLU A 46 -17.69 11.34 -6.82
C GLU A 46 -17.16 12.41 -7.78
N LEU A 47 -16.65 12.01 -8.95
CA LEU A 47 -16.18 12.93 -9.99
C LEU A 47 -17.34 13.67 -10.66
N SER A 48 -18.43 12.97 -10.96
CA SER A 48 -19.64 13.60 -11.53
C SER A 48 -20.24 14.60 -10.55
N HIS A 49 -20.28 14.25 -9.27
CA HIS A 49 -20.73 15.15 -8.21
C HIS A 49 -19.81 16.37 -8.06
N SER A 50 -18.49 16.14 -8.02
CA SER A 50 -17.47 17.19 -8.00
C SER A 50 -17.57 18.13 -9.21
N ALA A 51 -17.93 17.60 -10.38
CA ALA A 51 -18.16 18.37 -11.60
C ALA A 51 -19.51 19.12 -11.65
N GLY A 52 -20.33 19.04 -10.59
CA GLY A 52 -21.54 19.82 -10.42
C GLY A 52 -22.86 19.05 -10.48
N MET A 53 -22.83 17.72 -10.63
CA MET A 53 -24.06 16.90 -10.57
C MET A 53 -24.56 16.79 -9.11
N PRO A 54 -25.81 17.14 -8.80
CA PRO A 54 -26.32 17.03 -7.44
C PRO A 54 -26.36 15.59 -6.91
N LYS A 55 -25.97 15.38 -5.64
CA LYS A 55 -25.95 14.07 -4.99
C LYS A 55 -27.31 13.37 -4.99
N ASP A 56 -28.39 14.13 -4.77
CA ASP A 56 -29.76 13.63 -4.76
C ASP A 56 -30.22 13.08 -6.13
N GLN A 57 -29.60 13.53 -7.23
CA GLN A 57 -29.85 12.96 -8.56
C GLN A 57 -29.11 11.64 -8.78
N ILE A 58 -27.95 11.46 -8.16
CA ILE A 58 -27.13 10.24 -8.23
C ILE A 58 -27.69 9.17 -7.30
N GLU A 59 -28.07 9.54 -6.08
CA GLU A 59 -28.44 8.62 -4.99
C GLU A 59 -29.94 8.61 -4.69
N GLU A 60 -30.77 8.94 -5.68
CA GLU A 60 -32.22 8.89 -5.51
C GLU A 60 -32.66 7.50 -5.04
N THR A 61 -33.41 7.45 -3.93
CA THR A 61 -33.86 6.19 -3.35
C THR A 61 -34.77 5.43 -4.32
N GLY A 62 -34.36 4.21 -4.68
CA GLY A 62 -35.12 3.36 -5.61
C GLY A 62 -34.91 3.67 -7.09
N ILE A 63 -33.91 4.49 -7.44
CA ILE A 63 -33.50 4.70 -8.84
C ILE A 63 -33.18 3.36 -9.52
N ALA A 64 -33.68 3.17 -10.74
CA ALA A 64 -33.39 1.98 -11.53
C ALA A 64 -31.94 2.02 -12.05
N PRO A 65 -31.22 0.88 -12.16
CA PRO A 65 -29.84 0.85 -12.65
C PRO A 65 -29.63 1.56 -14.00
N LYS A 66 -30.49 1.31 -14.98
CA LYS A 66 -30.43 1.96 -16.30
C LYS A 66 -30.66 3.47 -16.23
N GLU A 67 -31.53 3.93 -15.32
CA GLU A 67 -31.80 5.36 -15.10
C GLU A 67 -30.61 6.05 -14.41
N LEU A 68 -29.95 5.40 -13.45
CA LEU A 68 -28.70 5.90 -12.86
C LEU A 68 -27.63 6.11 -13.93
N VAL A 69 -27.44 5.12 -14.81
CA VAL A 69 -26.48 5.22 -15.93
C VAL A 69 -26.84 6.39 -16.85
N ARG A 70 -28.12 6.54 -17.24
CA ARG A 70 -28.57 7.66 -18.08
C ARG A 70 -28.16 9.00 -17.47
N ARG A 71 -28.45 9.22 -16.18
CA ARG A 71 -28.15 10.48 -15.50
C ARG A 71 -26.65 10.75 -15.41
N LEU A 72 -25.84 9.73 -15.15
CA LEU A 72 -24.39 9.88 -15.09
C LEU A 72 -23.81 10.20 -16.48
N VAL A 73 -24.29 9.53 -17.54
CA VAL A 73 -23.86 9.78 -18.94
C VAL A 73 -24.09 11.23 -19.36
N GLU A 74 -25.20 11.84 -18.95
CA GLU A 74 -25.50 13.25 -19.21
C GLU A 74 -24.45 14.21 -18.62
N ASN A 75 -23.62 13.74 -17.67
CA ASN A 75 -22.58 14.51 -17.01
C ASN A 75 -21.18 13.86 -17.08
N LEU A 76 -20.90 12.99 -18.05
CA LEU A 76 -19.57 12.39 -18.21
C LEU A 76 -18.55 13.33 -18.88
N GLN A 77 -19.01 14.26 -19.71
CA GLN A 77 -18.13 15.15 -20.48
C GLN A 77 -17.08 15.91 -19.63
N PRO A 78 -17.41 16.44 -18.43
CA PRO A 78 -16.44 17.10 -17.56
C PRO A 78 -15.32 16.19 -17.02
N ILE A 79 -15.47 14.87 -17.06
CA ILE A 79 -14.51 13.93 -16.45
C ILE A 79 -13.73 13.13 -17.50
N GLU A 80 -13.94 13.37 -18.80
CA GLU A 80 -13.31 12.63 -19.91
C GLU A 80 -11.76 12.71 -19.89
N ASN A 81 -11.19 13.74 -19.27
CA ASN A 81 -9.74 13.92 -19.14
C ASN A 81 -9.09 13.03 -18.06
N THR A 82 -9.87 12.40 -17.20
CA THR A 82 -9.39 11.72 -15.99
C THR A 82 -8.88 10.30 -16.26
N SER A 83 -7.98 9.79 -15.42
CA SER A 83 -7.53 8.38 -15.48
C SER A 83 -8.70 7.41 -15.25
N GLN A 84 -9.64 7.78 -14.38
CA GLN A 84 -10.84 7.02 -14.07
C GLN A 84 -11.69 6.81 -15.31
N TYR A 85 -11.98 7.88 -16.08
CA TYR A 85 -12.74 7.75 -17.32
C TYR A 85 -12.03 6.87 -18.35
N ARG A 86 -10.69 6.94 -18.44
CA ARG A 86 -9.93 6.02 -19.29
C ARG A 86 -10.10 4.56 -18.87
N TRP A 87 -10.17 4.26 -17.57
CA TRP A 87 -10.46 2.91 -17.10
C TRP A 87 -11.85 2.44 -17.53
N LEU A 88 -12.87 3.31 -17.46
CA LEU A 88 -14.23 2.99 -17.91
C LEU A 88 -14.24 2.60 -19.39
N ILE A 89 -13.66 3.45 -20.25
CA ILE A 89 -13.61 3.20 -21.69
C ILE A 89 -12.85 1.91 -21.99
N ALA A 90 -11.74 1.66 -21.30
CA ALA A 90 -10.95 0.45 -21.45
C ALA A 90 -11.74 -0.81 -21.05
N ILE A 91 -12.55 -0.75 -19.99
CA ILE A 91 -13.50 -1.81 -19.61
C ILE A 91 -14.50 -2.05 -20.74
N CYS A 92 -15.17 -0.98 -21.21
CA CYS A 92 -16.19 -1.10 -22.23
C CYS A 92 -15.65 -1.68 -23.54
N GLN A 93 -14.46 -1.25 -23.96
CA GLN A 93 -13.78 -1.75 -25.16
C GLN A 93 -13.40 -3.22 -25.01
N LYS A 94 -12.81 -3.60 -23.87
CA LYS A 94 -12.29 -4.96 -23.65
C LYS A 94 -13.39 -6.00 -23.46
N PHE A 95 -14.40 -5.66 -22.67
CA PHE A 95 -15.37 -6.64 -22.15
C PHE A 95 -16.71 -6.61 -22.90
N PHE A 96 -17.06 -5.48 -23.53
CA PHE A 96 -18.38 -5.28 -24.14
C PHE A 96 -18.32 -4.95 -25.64
N ASP A 97 -17.15 -5.09 -26.27
CA ASP A 97 -16.91 -4.80 -27.69
C ASP A 97 -17.28 -3.36 -28.09
N PHE A 98 -17.15 -2.40 -27.16
CA PHE A 98 -17.49 -0.99 -27.42
C PHE A 98 -16.48 -0.34 -28.37
N PRO A 99 -16.86 0.13 -29.57
CA PRO A 99 -15.89 0.56 -30.58
C PRO A 99 -15.48 2.03 -30.47
N PHE A 100 -16.09 2.78 -29.54
CA PHE A 100 -15.88 4.22 -29.41
C PHE A 100 -14.86 4.55 -28.33
N ASP A 101 -14.31 5.76 -28.39
CA ASP A 101 -13.40 6.34 -27.40
C ASP A 101 -14.14 7.16 -26.33
N ARG A 102 -15.45 7.33 -26.47
CA ARG A 102 -16.30 8.07 -25.53
C ARG A 102 -17.72 7.51 -25.39
N ILE A 103 -18.30 7.69 -24.21
CA ILE A 103 -19.70 7.39 -23.92
C ILE A 103 -20.49 8.71 -23.91
N ASP A 104 -21.56 8.79 -24.67
CA ASP A 104 -22.44 9.95 -24.72
C ASP A 104 -23.91 9.55 -24.91
N THR A 105 -24.80 10.54 -25.00
CA THR A 105 -26.25 10.34 -25.14
C THR A 105 -26.66 9.56 -26.39
N SER A 106 -25.79 9.44 -27.40
CA SER A 106 -26.06 8.73 -28.65
C SER A 106 -25.71 7.25 -28.63
N ASN A 107 -24.89 6.78 -27.67
CA ASN A 107 -24.36 5.40 -27.67
C ASN A 107 -24.52 4.64 -26.34
N TRP A 108 -24.81 5.31 -25.22
CA TRP A 108 -24.82 4.67 -23.90
C TRP A 108 -25.90 3.60 -23.73
N GLU A 109 -27.06 3.77 -24.37
CA GLU A 109 -28.17 2.84 -24.19
C GLU A 109 -27.88 1.48 -24.84
N GLU A 110 -27.30 1.50 -26.05
CA GLU A 110 -26.82 0.29 -26.71
C GLU A 110 -25.71 -0.39 -25.90
N LEU A 111 -24.78 0.40 -25.35
CA LEU A 111 -23.74 -0.12 -24.46
C LEU A 111 -24.34 -0.74 -23.19
N TYR A 112 -25.33 -0.12 -22.56
CA TYR A 112 -26.01 -0.66 -21.39
C TYR A 112 -26.60 -2.03 -21.71
N ASP A 113 -27.44 -2.11 -22.75
CA ASP A 113 -28.16 -3.33 -23.13
C ASP A 113 -27.19 -4.45 -23.54
N ARG A 114 -26.13 -4.12 -24.29
CA ARG A 114 -25.06 -5.06 -24.67
C ARG A 114 -24.32 -5.58 -23.44
N SER A 115 -23.91 -4.68 -22.55
CA SER A 115 -23.14 -5.04 -21.36
C SER A 115 -23.96 -5.92 -20.42
N GLU A 116 -25.24 -5.60 -20.20
CA GLU A 116 -26.16 -6.41 -19.38
C GLU A 116 -26.35 -7.81 -19.97
N GLN A 117 -26.51 -7.91 -21.30
CA GLN A 117 -26.58 -9.20 -21.98
C GLN A 117 -25.30 -10.02 -21.76
N VAL A 118 -24.11 -9.43 -21.92
CA VAL A 118 -22.83 -10.11 -21.74
C VAL A 118 -22.63 -10.55 -20.28
N MET A 119 -22.92 -9.66 -19.31
CA MET A 119 -22.78 -9.92 -17.88
C MET A 119 -23.77 -10.96 -17.34
N SER A 120 -24.86 -11.24 -18.07
CA SER A 120 -25.84 -12.27 -17.68
C SER A 120 -25.32 -13.71 -17.85
N ALA A 121 -24.18 -13.91 -18.52
CA ALA A 121 -23.58 -15.23 -18.67
C ALA A 121 -23.20 -15.84 -17.32
N ALA A 122 -23.52 -17.11 -17.12
CA ALA A 122 -23.29 -17.80 -15.83
C ALA A 122 -21.80 -17.89 -15.46
N ASP A 123 -20.92 -17.89 -16.46
CA ASP A 123 -19.47 -17.92 -16.35
C ASP A 123 -18.82 -16.53 -16.52
N TRP A 124 -19.59 -15.45 -16.37
CA TRP A 124 -19.08 -14.09 -16.57
C TRP A 124 -17.88 -13.77 -15.68
N SER A 125 -17.91 -14.16 -14.40
CA SER A 125 -16.80 -13.90 -13.47
C SER A 125 -15.51 -14.61 -13.91
N GLN A 126 -15.61 -15.85 -14.37
CA GLN A 126 -14.50 -16.63 -14.90
C GLN A 126 -13.99 -16.04 -16.21
N THR A 127 -14.89 -15.53 -17.06
CA THR A 127 -14.54 -14.83 -18.29
C THR A 127 -13.73 -13.57 -18.00
N VAL A 128 -14.15 -12.75 -17.03
CA VAL A 128 -13.42 -11.53 -16.64
C VAL A 128 -12.04 -11.88 -16.10
N LEU A 129 -11.92 -12.85 -15.18
CA LEU A 129 -10.61 -13.30 -14.65
C LEU A 129 -9.67 -13.75 -15.77
N LYS A 130 -10.16 -14.61 -16.67
CA LYS A 130 -9.38 -15.14 -17.79
C LYS A 130 -8.95 -14.04 -18.75
N GLN A 131 -9.86 -13.16 -19.15
CA GLN A 131 -9.53 -12.06 -20.06
C GLN A 131 -8.62 -10.99 -19.41
N SER A 132 -8.62 -10.92 -18.08
CA SER A 132 -7.74 -10.05 -17.30
C SER A 132 -6.36 -10.66 -17.03
N ASN A 133 -6.16 -11.95 -17.35
CA ASN A 133 -4.97 -12.74 -17.00
C ASN A 133 -4.72 -12.75 -15.48
N VAL A 134 -5.77 -12.95 -14.69
CA VAL A 134 -5.73 -12.96 -13.21
C VAL A 134 -6.07 -14.35 -12.70
N ARG A 135 -5.15 -14.92 -11.92
CA ARG A 135 -5.30 -16.24 -11.28
C ARG A 135 -6.18 -16.16 -10.05
N SER A 136 -5.85 -15.23 -9.17
CA SER A 136 -6.45 -15.08 -7.85
C SER A 136 -6.51 -13.61 -7.46
N VAL A 137 -7.45 -13.29 -6.58
CA VAL A 137 -7.60 -11.96 -5.97
C VAL A 137 -7.69 -12.11 -4.47
N PHE A 138 -6.98 -11.26 -3.74
CA PHE A 138 -7.08 -11.17 -2.30
C PHE A 138 -8.30 -10.33 -1.95
N LEU A 139 -9.12 -10.82 -1.04
CA LEU A 139 -10.29 -10.14 -0.51
C LEU A 139 -9.89 -9.29 0.70
N THR A 140 -10.80 -8.42 1.13
CA THR A 140 -10.71 -7.70 2.41
C THR A 140 -11.99 -8.00 3.19
N ASN A 141 -12.06 -9.19 3.78
CA ASN A 141 -13.27 -9.69 4.43
C ASN A 141 -13.47 -9.01 5.78
N ASP A 142 -14.72 -8.66 6.08
CA ASP A 142 -15.11 -8.25 7.42
C ASP A 142 -14.74 -9.34 8.44
N PHE A 143 -14.40 -8.92 9.66
CA PHE A 143 -13.87 -9.83 10.66
C PHE A 143 -14.83 -10.96 11.03
N ASP A 144 -16.14 -10.84 10.80
CA ASP A 144 -17.17 -11.84 11.10
C ASP A 144 -17.66 -12.63 9.86
N ASP A 145 -16.98 -12.50 8.71
CA ASP A 145 -17.27 -13.29 7.52
C ASP A 145 -17.14 -14.81 7.82
N GLU A 146 -18.06 -15.60 7.27
CA GLU A 146 -18.09 -17.06 7.39
C GLU A 146 -16.99 -17.72 6.55
N LEU A 147 -16.48 -17.02 5.52
CA LEU A 147 -15.47 -17.50 4.57
C LEU A 147 -15.88 -18.80 3.85
N ALA A 148 -17.17 -18.94 3.57
CA ALA A 148 -17.77 -20.12 2.98
C ALA A 148 -18.51 -19.79 1.68
N GLY A 149 -18.71 -20.78 0.81
CA GLY A 149 -19.49 -20.61 -0.43
C GLY A 149 -18.73 -19.96 -1.58
N PHE A 150 -17.40 -19.92 -1.51
CA PHE A 150 -16.50 -19.53 -2.61
C PHE A 150 -15.19 -20.32 -2.53
N ASP A 151 -14.43 -20.33 -3.63
CA ASP A 151 -13.11 -20.96 -3.68
C ASP A 151 -12.04 -20.02 -3.10
N THR A 152 -11.46 -20.39 -1.96
CA THR A 152 -10.45 -19.61 -1.24
C THR A 152 -9.07 -19.61 -1.92
N GLU A 153 -8.86 -20.41 -2.97
CA GLU A 153 -7.65 -20.33 -3.81
C GLU A 153 -7.79 -19.26 -4.90
N THR A 154 -9.01 -19.04 -5.41
CA THR A 154 -9.31 -17.96 -6.36
C THR A 154 -9.55 -16.63 -5.62
N TYR A 155 -10.34 -16.66 -4.55
CA TYR A 155 -10.72 -15.50 -3.74
C TYR A 155 -10.10 -15.63 -2.34
N ILE A 156 -8.86 -15.18 -2.22
CA ILE A 156 -8.00 -15.43 -1.05
C ILE A 156 -8.41 -14.52 0.10
N PRO A 157 -8.82 -15.03 1.27
CA PRO A 157 -9.26 -14.18 2.36
C PRO A 157 -8.15 -13.31 2.95
N CYS A 158 -8.49 -12.08 3.35
CA CYS A 158 -7.67 -11.28 4.27
C CYS A 158 -8.54 -10.70 5.38
N LEU A 159 -8.01 -10.70 6.60
CA LEU A 159 -8.73 -10.20 7.78
C LEU A 159 -8.70 -8.67 7.80
N ARG A 160 -9.83 -8.04 7.55
CA ARG A 160 -10.02 -6.61 7.75
C ARG A 160 -10.15 -6.30 9.23
N THR A 161 -9.38 -5.33 9.72
CA THR A 161 -9.30 -5.04 11.17
C THR A 161 -9.79 -3.66 11.58
N ASP A 162 -10.19 -2.80 10.64
CA ASP A 162 -10.61 -1.41 10.90
C ASP A 162 -11.69 -1.31 11.99
N ASP A 163 -12.74 -2.13 11.89
CA ASP A 163 -13.87 -2.09 12.83
C ASP A 163 -13.43 -2.50 14.24
N LEU A 164 -12.59 -3.53 14.35
CA LEU A 164 -12.07 -4.03 15.63
C LEU A 164 -11.19 -2.98 16.32
N VAL A 165 -10.45 -2.19 15.56
CA VAL A 165 -9.53 -1.17 16.09
C VAL A 165 -10.24 0.15 16.38
N PHE A 166 -11.10 0.63 15.47
CA PHE A 166 -11.64 2.00 15.54
C PHE A 166 -13.14 2.08 15.87
N LYS A 167 -13.90 1.01 15.66
CA LYS A 167 -15.35 0.99 15.87
C LYS A 167 -15.82 0.15 17.05
N PHE A 168 -14.91 -0.38 17.86
CA PHE A 168 -15.27 -1.20 19.02
C PHE A 168 -16.15 -0.49 20.07
N HIS A 169 -16.17 0.85 20.08
CA HIS A 169 -17.10 1.65 20.87
C HIS A 169 -18.57 1.48 20.43
N GLN A 170 -18.82 0.99 19.20
CA GLN A 170 -20.14 0.67 18.68
C GLN A 170 -20.60 -0.69 19.17
N ARG A 171 -21.85 -0.77 19.65
CA ARG A 171 -22.43 -2.03 20.16
C ARG A 171 -22.44 -3.12 19.10
N GLU A 172 -22.81 -2.75 17.87
CA GLU A 172 -22.88 -3.68 16.75
C GLU A 172 -21.56 -4.43 16.51
N THR A 173 -20.43 -3.73 16.51
CA THR A 173 -19.11 -4.35 16.34
C THR A 173 -18.81 -5.36 17.44
N ARG A 174 -19.18 -5.07 18.70
CA ARG A 174 -18.97 -5.99 19.84
C ARG A 174 -19.86 -7.21 19.74
N ASP A 175 -21.13 -7.01 19.43
CA ASP A 175 -22.10 -8.11 19.28
C ASP A 175 -21.71 -9.03 18.12
N ARG A 176 -21.21 -8.47 17.01
CA ARG A 176 -20.64 -9.23 15.88
C ARG A 176 -19.41 -10.04 16.30
N LEU A 177 -18.50 -9.45 17.09
CA LEU A 177 -17.30 -10.14 17.56
C LEU A 177 -17.64 -11.28 18.54
N GLU A 178 -18.50 -11.06 19.54
CA GLU A 178 -18.91 -12.12 20.47
C GLU A 178 -19.61 -13.28 19.72
N ARG A 179 -20.50 -12.95 18.77
CA ARG A 179 -21.22 -13.96 17.99
C ARG A 179 -20.28 -14.78 17.10
N SER A 180 -19.40 -14.13 16.36
CA SER A 180 -18.49 -14.78 15.41
C SER A 180 -17.34 -15.51 16.10
N SER A 181 -16.90 -15.04 17.27
CA SER A 181 -15.84 -15.70 18.05
C SER A 181 -16.33 -16.77 19.03
N GLY A 182 -17.60 -16.69 19.45
CA GLY A 182 -18.13 -17.52 20.54
C GLY A 182 -17.52 -17.19 21.91
N VAL A 183 -16.76 -16.09 22.02
CA VAL A 183 -16.09 -15.67 23.26
C VAL A 183 -16.83 -14.47 23.85
N SER A 184 -17.26 -14.58 25.11
CA SER A 184 -17.85 -13.44 25.82
C SER A 184 -16.79 -12.43 26.28
N LEU A 185 -17.05 -11.15 26.02
CA LEU A 185 -16.20 -10.02 26.38
C LEU A 185 -16.44 -9.59 27.83
N THR A 186 -15.70 -10.19 28.76
CA THR A 186 -15.87 -9.97 30.21
C THR A 186 -15.28 -8.65 30.73
N GLY A 187 -14.82 -7.77 29.83
CA GLY A 187 -14.08 -6.56 30.19
C GLY A 187 -12.62 -6.79 30.56
N SER A 188 -12.11 -8.00 30.38
CA SER A 188 -10.69 -8.33 30.56
C SER A 188 -9.94 -8.32 29.24
N LEU A 189 -8.68 -7.86 29.24
CA LEU A 189 -7.80 -7.93 28.08
C LEU A 189 -7.62 -9.37 27.58
N SER A 190 -7.65 -10.36 28.48
CA SER A 190 -7.63 -11.77 28.12
C SER A 190 -8.85 -12.19 27.30
N SER A 191 -10.06 -11.76 27.66
CA SER A 191 -11.27 -12.06 26.87
C SER A 191 -11.21 -11.44 25.47
N LEU A 192 -10.71 -10.20 25.35
CA LEU A 192 -10.51 -9.54 24.08
C LEU A 192 -9.48 -10.30 23.21
N ARG A 193 -8.31 -10.62 23.76
CA ARG A 193 -7.27 -11.37 23.04
C ARG A 193 -7.79 -12.74 22.58
N LYS A 194 -8.58 -13.44 23.40
CA LYS A 194 -9.21 -14.72 23.01
C LYS A 194 -10.19 -14.56 21.85
N ALA A 195 -11.03 -13.53 21.88
CA ALA A 195 -11.98 -13.26 20.81
C ALA A 195 -11.26 -12.93 19.49
N LEU A 196 -10.24 -12.06 19.54
CA LEU A 196 -9.41 -11.71 18.38
C LEU A 196 -8.67 -12.93 17.84
N ARG A 197 -8.03 -13.71 18.73
CA ARG A 197 -7.32 -14.94 18.36
C ARG A 197 -8.23 -15.92 17.63
N GLN A 198 -9.46 -16.12 18.13
CA GLN A 198 -10.39 -17.03 17.47
C GLN A 198 -10.67 -16.60 16.03
N ARG A 199 -10.75 -15.28 15.76
CA ARG A 199 -10.90 -14.79 14.39
C ARG A 199 -9.67 -15.11 13.54
N PHE A 200 -8.46 -15.00 14.07
CA PHE A 200 -7.25 -15.47 13.38
C PHE A 200 -7.29 -16.98 13.08
N GLU A 201 -7.72 -17.80 14.04
CA GLU A 201 -7.87 -19.25 13.85
C GLU A 201 -8.88 -19.56 12.73
N HIS A 202 -10.03 -18.87 12.72
CA HIS A 202 -11.04 -19.00 11.66
C HIS A 202 -10.48 -18.61 10.29
N PHE A 203 -9.83 -17.44 10.19
CA PHE A 203 -9.31 -16.94 8.92
C PHE A 203 -8.19 -17.82 8.37
N THR A 204 -7.22 -18.21 9.20
CA THR A 204 -6.11 -19.06 8.78
C THR A 204 -6.54 -20.47 8.41
N ALA A 205 -7.51 -21.05 9.13
CA ALA A 205 -8.11 -22.34 8.76
C ALA A 205 -8.81 -22.31 7.39
N ASN A 206 -9.30 -21.15 6.97
CA ASN A 206 -9.94 -20.92 5.66
C ASN A 206 -9.01 -20.25 4.64
N GLY A 207 -7.69 -20.39 4.81
CA GLY A 207 -6.73 -20.01 3.78
C GLY A 207 -6.39 -18.52 3.71
N ALA A 208 -6.69 -17.73 4.74
CA ALA A 208 -6.29 -16.33 4.76
C ALA A 208 -4.77 -16.15 4.65
N ARG A 209 -4.34 -15.03 4.03
CA ARG A 209 -2.93 -14.74 3.75
C ARG A 209 -2.41 -13.42 4.28
N ALA A 210 -3.29 -12.55 4.78
CA ALA A 210 -2.88 -11.28 5.39
C ALA A 210 -3.95 -10.76 6.36
N CYS A 211 -3.54 -9.77 7.17
CA CYS A 211 -4.45 -8.80 7.78
C CYS A 211 -4.33 -7.47 7.05
N ALA A 212 -5.38 -6.65 7.06
CA ALA A 212 -5.35 -5.31 6.46
C ALA A 212 -6.06 -4.27 7.33
N ILE A 213 -5.58 -3.02 7.27
CA ILE A 213 -6.17 -1.88 7.98
C ILE A 213 -5.88 -0.54 7.30
N SER A 214 -6.88 0.35 7.29
CA SER A 214 -6.67 1.77 6.98
C SER A 214 -6.46 2.59 8.26
N LEU A 215 -5.43 3.43 8.29
CA LEU A 215 -5.01 4.18 9.46
C LEU A 215 -5.11 5.70 9.23
N PRO A 216 -5.65 6.47 10.19
CA PRO A 216 -5.65 7.91 10.09
C PRO A 216 -4.25 8.48 10.31
N PRO A 217 -3.94 9.69 9.78
CA PRO A 217 -2.61 10.28 9.86
C PRO A 217 -2.14 10.54 11.30
N SER A 218 -3.08 10.67 12.24
CA SER A 218 -2.84 10.87 13.67
C SER A 218 -2.59 9.57 14.46
N PHE A 219 -2.65 8.40 13.81
CA PHE A 219 -2.48 7.13 14.51
C PHE A 219 -0.99 6.86 14.79
N GLU A 220 -0.68 6.59 16.06
CA GLU A 220 0.65 6.19 16.51
C GLU A 220 0.54 4.87 17.27
N PRO A 221 1.06 3.74 16.73
CA PRO A 221 1.00 2.44 17.38
C PRO A 221 2.07 2.33 18.47
N ILE A 222 1.73 2.80 19.67
CA ILE A 222 2.56 2.67 20.87
C ILE A 222 1.98 1.64 21.83
N ILE A 223 2.86 1.01 22.62
CA ILE A 223 2.44 0.13 23.71
C ILE A 223 1.64 0.92 24.74
N VAL A 224 0.44 0.44 25.04
CA VAL A 224 -0.40 0.97 26.11
C VAL A 224 -0.20 0.11 27.35
N ASN A 225 0.11 0.73 28.50
CA ASN A 225 0.23 -0.03 29.75
C ASN A 225 -1.08 -0.72 30.13
N GLU A 226 -0.98 -1.85 30.84
CA GLU A 226 -2.12 -2.75 31.13
C GLU A 226 -3.28 -2.04 31.85
N GLY A 227 -2.98 -1.16 32.81
CA GLY A 227 -3.99 -0.39 33.53
C GLY A 227 -4.77 0.55 32.60
N ARG A 228 -4.07 1.28 31.72
CA ARG A 228 -4.71 2.16 30.74
C ARG A 228 -5.52 1.37 29.71
N ALA A 229 -4.99 0.25 29.23
CA ALA A 229 -5.66 -0.65 28.29
C ALA A 229 -6.96 -1.23 28.88
N THR A 230 -6.91 -1.69 30.14
CA THR A 230 -8.08 -2.20 30.87
C THR A 230 -9.15 -1.13 31.07
N ASN A 231 -8.72 0.08 31.44
CA ASN A 231 -9.62 1.22 31.61
C ASN A 231 -10.29 1.62 30.28
N SER A 232 -9.55 1.67 29.18
CA SER A 232 -10.11 1.99 27.86
C SER A 232 -11.06 0.92 27.36
N LEU A 233 -10.76 -0.37 27.54
CA LEU A 233 -11.69 -1.47 27.23
C LEU A 233 -12.98 -1.35 28.06
N SER A 234 -12.86 -1.07 29.36
CA SER A 234 -14.03 -0.86 30.23
C SER A 234 -14.89 0.31 29.74
N ALA A 235 -14.27 1.42 29.32
CA ALA A 235 -14.97 2.55 28.74
C ALA A 235 -15.70 2.17 27.44
N MET A 236 -15.08 1.40 26.54
CA MET A 236 -15.74 0.96 25.30
C MET A 236 -16.98 0.11 25.58
N LEU A 237 -16.95 -0.72 26.63
CA LEU A 237 -18.07 -1.59 27.00
C LEU A 237 -19.19 -0.83 27.73
N GLN A 238 -18.85 0.09 28.63
CA GLN A 238 -19.82 0.76 29.51
C GLN A 238 -20.37 2.07 28.92
N GLN A 239 -19.49 2.88 28.31
CA GLN A 239 -19.83 4.20 27.77
C GLN A 239 -20.17 4.13 26.29
N SER A 240 -19.69 3.11 25.58
CA SER A 240 -19.97 2.90 24.14
C SER A 240 -19.62 4.17 23.34
N GLU A 241 -20.55 4.70 22.55
CA GLU A 241 -20.35 5.91 21.73
C GLU A 241 -19.99 7.17 22.54
N SER A 242 -20.39 7.23 23.81
CA SER A 242 -20.10 8.36 24.70
C SER A 242 -18.69 8.35 25.29
N ALA A 243 -17.88 7.33 25.00
CA ALA A 243 -16.49 7.30 25.43
C ALA A 243 -15.70 8.46 24.81
N ASP A 244 -14.87 9.11 25.63
CA ASP A 244 -14.03 10.21 25.17
C ASP A 244 -12.95 9.74 24.17
N GLU A 245 -12.41 10.68 23.39
CA GLU A 245 -11.42 10.39 22.34
C GLU A 245 -10.10 9.84 22.90
N SER A 246 -9.74 10.17 24.14
CA SER A 246 -8.56 9.62 24.80
C SER A 246 -8.74 8.13 25.11
N GLN A 247 -9.93 7.70 25.52
CA GLN A 247 -10.26 6.29 25.74
C GLN A 247 -10.33 5.52 24.43
N LYS A 248 -10.97 6.08 23.41
CA LYS A 248 -11.02 5.48 22.06
C LYS A 248 -9.61 5.29 21.49
N SER A 249 -8.77 6.33 21.54
CA SER A 249 -7.39 6.26 21.08
C SER A 249 -6.55 5.22 21.83
N ALA A 250 -6.67 5.17 23.16
CA ALA A 250 -5.98 4.15 23.96
C ALA A 250 -6.46 2.74 23.61
N PHE A 251 -7.76 2.53 23.43
CA PHE A 251 -8.29 1.24 23.01
C PHE A 251 -7.80 0.85 21.62
N SER A 252 -7.85 1.75 20.63
CA SER A 252 -7.38 1.48 19.27
C SER A 252 -5.92 1.03 19.26
N ARG A 253 -5.06 1.68 20.04
CA ARG A 253 -3.66 1.25 20.20
C ARG A 253 -3.55 -0.13 20.84
N THR A 254 -4.33 -0.41 21.89
CA THR A 254 -4.39 -1.75 22.52
C THR A 254 -4.82 -2.84 21.53
N ALA A 255 -5.93 -2.63 20.81
CA ALA A 255 -6.47 -3.60 19.86
C ALA A 255 -5.50 -3.82 18.68
N PHE A 256 -4.97 -2.74 18.11
CA PHE A 256 -3.98 -2.81 17.03
C PHE A 256 -2.72 -3.58 17.46
N TRP A 257 -2.20 -3.32 18.66
CA TRP A 257 -1.03 -4.01 19.18
C TRP A 257 -1.28 -5.51 19.38
N MET A 258 -2.44 -5.89 19.94
CA MET A 258 -2.83 -7.30 20.06
C MET A 258 -2.96 -7.99 18.70
N ILE A 259 -3.46 -7.28 17.68
CA ILE A 259 -3.54 -7.81 16.31
C ILE A 259 -2.14 -8.00 15.73
N ALA A 260 -1.21 -7.07 15.93
CA ALA A 260 0.18 -7.25 15.51
C ALA A 260 0.86 -8.45 16.21
N GLU A 261 0.60 -8.67 17.51
CA GLU A 261 1.04 -9.88 18.23
C GLU A 261 0.44 -11.17 17.64
N LEU A 262 -0.80 -11.12 17.13
CA LEU A 262 -1.42 -12.26 16.47
C LEU A 262 -0.93 -12.45 15.04
N CYS A 263 -0.62 -11.37 14.30
CA CYS A 263 0.07 -11.46 13.01
C CYS A 263 1.42 -12.14 13.16
N ASP A 264 2.17 -11.81 14.21
CA ASP A 264 3.44 -12.48 14.55
C ASP A 264 3.21 -13.96 14.85
N GLU A 265 2.24 -14.26 15.74
CA GLU A 265 1.97 -15.63 16.14
C GLU A 265 1.47 -16.54 15.00
N PHE A 266 0.64 -16.02 14.10
CA PHE A 266 0.07 -16.74 12.96
C PHE A 266 0.90 -16.57 11.67
N GLN A 267 2.03 -15.85 11.74
CA GLN A 267 2.93 -15.58 10.61
C GLN A 267 2.19 -14.98 9.40
N LEU A 268 1.31 -14.01 9.67
CA LEU A 268 0.57 -13.26 8.65
C LEU A 268 1.19 -11.88 8.44
N PRO A 269 1.47 -11.47 7.19
CA PRO A 269 1.70 -10.08 6.88
C PRO A 269 0.54 -9.18 7.34
N PHE A 270 0.86 -7.95 7.72
CA PHE A 270 -0.13 -6.96 8.14
C PHE A 270 -0.04 -5.71 7.26
N ASP A 271 -0.97 -5.61 6.30
CA ASP A 271 -1.06 -4.53 5.34
C ASP A 271 -1.53 -3.23 6.02
N LEU A 272 -0.74 -2.17 5.88
CA LEU A 272 -1.02 -0.86 6.48
C LEU A 272 -1.28 0.18 5.38
N MET A 273 -2.52 0.64 5.29
CA MET A 273 -2.92 1.72 4.39
C MET A 273 -2.98 3.04 5.18
N ILE A 274 -1.94 3.85 5.08
CA ILE A 274 -1.67 4.97 6.00
C ILE A 274 -2.08 6.31 5.39
N GLY A 275 -2.92 7.07 6.11
CA GLY A 275 -3.13 8.50 5.88
C GLY A 275 -4.57 8.95 5.66
N VAL A 276 -5.59 8.09 5.79
CA VAL A 276 -6.98 8.47 5.46
C VAL A 276 -7.70 9.18 6.62
N ASN A 277 -8.38 10.28 6.31
CA ASN A 277 -9.39 10.89 7.17
C ASN A 277 -10.78 10.58 6.61
N ARG A 278 -11.61 9.92 7.41
CA ARG A 278 -12.96 9.53 7.00
C ARG A 278 -13.94 10.71 7.12
N GLY A 279 -14.86 10.86 6.18
CA GLY A 279 -15.97 11.83 6.26
C GLY A 279 -15.54 13.31 6.25
N VAL A 280 -14.46 13.65 5.55
CA VAL A 280 -13.99 15.04 5.42
C VAL A 280 -14.98 15.88 4.61
N TYR A 281 -15.52 15.30 3.53
CA TYR A 281 -16.61 15.92 2.76
C TYR A 281 -17.95 15.31 3.18
N ALA A 282 -18.57 15.89 4.22
CA ALA A 282 -19.78 15.37 4.85
C ALA A 282 -20.96 15.19 3.87
N ASP A 283 -21.08 16.08 2.88
CA ASP A 283 -22.16 16.06 1.89
C ASP A 283 -21.80 15.25 0.62
N GLY A 284 -20.65 14.58 0.60
CA GLY A 284 -20.22 13.75 -0.53
C GLY A 284 -21.10 12.52 -0.76
N VAL A 285 -20.96 11.93 -1.95
CA VAL A 285 -21.63 10.67 -2.33
C VAL A 285 -21.13 9.50 -1.47
N TYR A 286 -21.86 8.39 -1.44
CA TYR A 286 -21.49 7.14 -0.81
C TYR A 286 -20.08 6.72 -1.25
N GLN A 287 -19.22 6.45 -0.26
CA GLN A 287 -17.79 6.15 -0.43
C GLN A 287 -16.91 7.28 -1.02
N GLY A 288 -17.48 8.42 -1.41
CA GLY A 288 -16.78 9.60 -1.94
C GLY A 288 -16.68 10.76 -0.95
N GLN A 289 -16.46 10.47 0.33
CA GLN A 289 -16.44 11.47 1.43
C GLN A 289 -15.08 11.62 2.12
N ASP A 290 -14.20 10.64 1.91
CA ASP A 290 -12.94 10.55 2.63
C ASP A 290 -11.87 11.37 1.92
N LEU A 291 -10.94 11.96 2.68
CA LEU A 291 -9.76 12.66 2.14
C LEU A 291 -8.57 12.36 3.05
N TYR A 292 -7.54 13.21 3.05
CA TYR A 292 -6.34 13.02 3.85
C TYR A 292 -5.72 14.33 4.30
N ASP A 293 -5.04 14.27 5.44
CA ASP A 293 -4.04 15.25 5.86
C ASP A 293 -2.65 14.67 5.58
N SER A 294 -1.87 15.34 4.74
CA SER A 294 -0.53 14.88 4.35
C SER A 294 0.52 14.98 5.45
N ARG A 295 0.18 15.60 6.61
CA ARG A 295 1.06 15.73 7.78
C ARG A 295 1.13 14.43 8.58
N VAL A 296 1.67 13.40 7.94
CA VAL A 296 1.91 12.08 8.53
C VAL A 296 3.35 11.66 8.25
N SER A 297 3.96 10.96 9.21
CA SER A 297 5.28 10.36 9.05
C SER A 297 5.31 8.93 9.58
N LEU A 298 6.06 8.06 8.89
CA LEU A 298 6.32 6.68 9.29
C LEU A 298 7.13 6.58 10.58
N ILE A 299 7.74 7.67 11.06
CA ILE A 299 8.42 7.70 12.37
C ILE A 299 7.48 7.38 13.53
N GLN A 300 6.18 7.65 13.35
CA GLN A 300 5.12 7.29 14.31
C GLN A 300 5.03 5.77 14.49
N TYR A 301 5.43 5.00 13.48
CA TYR A 301 5.38 3.53 13.47
C TYR A 301 6.68 2.87 13.92
N ARG A 302 7.71 3.64 14.29
CA ARG A 302 9.03 3.11 14.69
C ARG A 302 8.94 2.03 15.77
N GLN A 303 8.05 2.18 16.75
CA GLN A 303 7.93 1.22 17.85
C GLN A 303 7.34 -0.11 17.35
N LEU A 304 6.38 -0.06 16.42
CA LEU A 304 5.80 -1.24 15.79
C LEU A 304 6.88 -2.03 15.04
N PHE A 305 7.57 -1.39 14.10
CA PHE A 305 8.56 -2.05 13.25
C PHE A 305 9.74 -2.63 14.03
N ASN A 306 10.18 -1.95 15.10
CA ASN A 306 11.25 -2.46 15.96
C ASN A 306 10.81 -3.63 16.86
N THR A 307 9.52 -3.69 17.23
CA THR A 307 9.02 -4.76 18.10
C THR A 307 8.77 -6.03 17.30
N PHE A 308 8.01 -5.94 16.21
CA PHE A 308 7.56 -7.10 15.44
C PHE A 308 8.47 -7.34 14.23
N LYS A 309 9.70 -7.76 14.50
CA LYS A 309 10.73 -7.95 13.46
C LYS A 309 10.38 -9.04 12.45
N ASP A 310 9.58 -10.01 12.87
CA ASP A 310 9.19 -11.17 12.06
C ASP A 310 7.82 -10.98 11.37
N VAL A 311 7.08 -9.91 11.68
CA VAL A 311 5.85 -9.54 10.95
C VAL A 311 6.23 -8.70 9.76
N THR A 312 5.87 -9.15 8.55
CA THR A 312 6.01 -8.33 7.34
C THR A 312 4.90 -7.27 7.28
N PHE A 313 5.26 -6.01 7.04
CA PHE A 313 4.34 -4.89 6.90
C PHE A 313 4.37 -4.34 5.46
N PRO A 314 3.45 -4.78 4.58
CA PRO A 314 3.18 -4.14 3.30
C PRO A 314 2.50 -2.78 3.52
N ILE A 315 3.19 -1.69 3.17
CA ILE A 315 2.71 -0.33 3.46
C ILE A 315 2.34 0.39 2.17
N SER A 316 1.14 0.95 2.18
CA SER A 316 0.64 1.88 1.17
C SER A 316 0.43 3.24 1.81
N VAL A 317 1.00 4.30 1.23
CA VAL A 317 0.83 5.68 1.72
C VAL A 317 -0.13 6.44 0.81
N LEU A 318 -1.08 7.16 1.41
CA LEU A 318 -2.12 7.88 0.65
C LEU A 318 -1.57 9.13 -0.05
N ALA A 319 -0.71 9.87 0.66
CA ALA A 319 -0.08 11.08 0.14
C ALA A 319 1.26 10.72 -0.52
N SER A 320 1.39 11.01 -1.81
CA SER A 320 2.61 10.71 -2.57
C SER A 320 3.85 11.43 -2.03
N VAL A 321 3.71 12.53 -1.27
CA VAL A 321 4.84 13.16 -0.54
C VAL A 321 5.48 12.23 0.51
N THR A 322 4.70 11.31 1.10
CA THR A 322 5.19 10.33 2.07
C THR A 322 5.90 9.15 1.39
N ASN A 323 5.85 9.02 0.05
CA ASN A 323 6.51 7.93 -0.66
C ASN A 323 8.04 7.93 -0.47
N GLN A 324 8.68 9.10 -0.43
CA GLN A 324 10.13 9.17 -0.19
C GLN A 324 10.50 8.60 1.20
N GLU A 325 9.65 8.84 2.20
CA GLU A 325 9.84 8.25 3.51
C GLU A 325 9.61 6.74 3.47
N LEU A 326 8.54 6.27 2.80
CA LEU A 326 8.29 4.84 2.59
C LEU A 326 9.48 4.13 1.92
N VAL A 327 10.08 4.72 0.89
CA VAL A 327 11.30 4.21 0.25
C VAL A 327 12.42 4.07 1.28
N SER A 328 12.63 5.09 2.11
CA SER A 328 13.69 5.09 3.12
C SER A 328 13.46 4.03 4.21
N TYR A 329 12.22 3.85 4.66
CA TYR A 329 11.88 2.82 5.64
C TYR A 329 11.97 1.41 5.05
N ALA A 330 11.53 1.21 3.81
CA ALA A 330 11.66 -0.07 3.11
C ALA A 330 13.12 -0.37 2.72
N TRP A 331 13.98 0.63 2.59
CA TRP A 331 15.42 0.46 2.47
C TRP A 331 16.01 -0.07 3.79
N ILE A 332 15.65 0.53 4.93
CA ILE A 332 16.32 0.24 6.22
C ILE A 332 15.68 -0.92 7.00
N PHE A 333 14.37 -0.93 7.21
CA PHE A 333 13.69 -1.93 8.06
C PHE A 333 13.42 -3.22 7.29
N PRO A 334 13.96 -4.39 7.69
CA PRO A 334 13.77 -5.66 6.96
C PRO A 334 12.30 -6.04 6.74
N ASN A 335 11.43 -5.69 7.69
CA ASN A 335 10.02 -6.00 7.71
C ASN A 335 9.11 -4.95 7.05
N VAL A 336 9.64 -3.83 6.55
CA VAL A 336 8.84 -2.83 5.82
C VAL A 336 8.96 -3.06 4.32
N ILE A 337 7.80 -3.21 3.66
CA ILE A 337 7.66 -3.49 2.22
C ILE A 337 6.85 -2.37 1.58
N THR A 338 7.24 -1.90 0.40
CA THR A 338 6.40 -0.96 -0.35
C THR A 338 5.25 -1.72 -1.01
N ASN A 339 4.01 -1.28 -0.82
CA ASN A 339 2.84 -1.95 -1.37
C ASN A 339 2.01 -1.00 -2.25
N GLY A 340 2.01 -1.25 -3.56
CA GLY A 340 1.13 -0.60 -4.53
C GLY A 340 1.10 0.92 -4.51
N HIS A 341 0.02 1.48 -5.07
CA HIS A 341 -0.20 2.93 -5.17
C HIS A 341 -1.65 3.21 -4.79
N TRP A 342 -1.86 3.81 -3.62
CA TRP A 342 -3.18 3.81 -2.99
C TRP A 342 -4.01 5.03 -3.37
N TRP A 343 -5.24 4.77 -3.82
CA TRP A 343 -6.35 5.72 -3.92
C TRP A 343 -5.98 7.02 -4.66
N TYR A 344 -5.80 8.16 -3.99
CA TYR A 344 -5.48 9.43 -4.64
C TYR A 344 -4.07 9.45 -5.29
N SER A 345 -3.14 8.62 -4.81
CA SER A 345 -1.84 8.43 -5.44
C SER A 345 -1.89 7.43 -6.61
N ASN A 346 -3.05 6.84 -6.89
CA ASN A 346 -3.25 5.87 -7.97
C ASN A 346 -3.54 6.53 -9.31
N THR A 347 -2.65 7.42 -9.74
CA THR A 347 -2.71 8.07 -11.07
C THR A 347 -1.33 8.03 -11.73
N PRO A 348 -1.24 8.03 -13.07
CA PRO A 348 0.03 7.79 -13.78
C PRO A 348 1.18 8.70 -13.36
N SER A 349 0.92 9.98 -13.11
CA SER A 349 1.95 10.95 -12.73
C SER A 349 2.58 10.64 -11.37
N PHE A 350 1.77 10.26 -10.37
CA PHE A 350 2.28 9.87 -9.05
C PHE A 350 2.88 8.47 -9.08
N ILE A 351 2.25 7.52 -9.77
CA ILE A 351 2.79 6.17 -9.94
C ILE A 351 4.18 6.24 -10.56
N GLN A 352 4.37 7.01 -11.64
CA GLN A 352 5.66 7.04 -12.33
C GLN A 352 6.77 7.59 -11.43
N ARG A 353 6.50 8.68 -10.72
CA ARG A 353 7.45 9.25 -9.75
C ARG A 353 7.76 8.26 -8.64
N ASP A 354 6.72 7.65 -8.06
CA ASP A 354 6.85 6.84 -6.87
C ASP A 354 7.50 5.48 -7.19
N ALA A 355 7.11 4.85 -8.29
CA ALA A 355 7.68 3.58 -8.76
C ALA A 355 9.15 3.74 -9.14
N LEU A 356 9.53 4.84 -9.81
CA LEU A 356 10.94 5.10 -10.11
C LEU A 356 11.79 5.17 -8.84
N ALA A 357 11.38 5.98 -7.87
CA ALA A 357 12.10 6.14 -6.59
C ALA A 357 12.20 4.82 -5.80
N ARG A 358 11.19 3.94 -5.89
CA ARG A 358 11.21 2.62 -5.24
C ARG A 358 12.17 1.67 -5.95
N LEU A 359 12.09 1.58 -7.29
CA LEU A 359 12.88 0.64 -8.07
C LEU A 359 14.38 0.93 -8.02
N GLU A 360 14.79 2.19 -7.84
CA GLU A 360 16.21 2.56 -7.76
C GLU A 360 16.84 2.34 -6.37
N ALA A 361 16.05 2.33 -5.29
CA ALA A 361 16.58 2.37 -3.93
C ALA A 361 16.16 1.18 -3.04
N VAL A 362 14.93 0.68 -3.18
CA VAL A 362 14.42 -0.41 -2.34
C VAL A 362 14.89 -1.76 -2.91
N PRO A 363 15.30 -2.74 -2.08
CA PRO A 363 15.61 -4.08 -2.59
C PRO A 363 14.47 -4.66 -3.44
N ALA A 364 14.81 -5.27 -4.58
CA ALA A 364 13.82 -5.80 -5.53
C ALA A 364 12.90 -6.88 -4.93
N THR A 365 13.28 -7.47 -3.79
CA THR A 365 12.50 -8.48 -3.06
C THR A 365 11.48 -7.88 -2.08
N LYS A 366 11.46 -6.55 -1.92
CA LYS A 366 10.69 -5.83 -0.90
C LYS A 366 9.68 -4.85 -1.47
N GLN A 367 9.15 -5.18 -2.65
CA GLN A 367 8.32 -4.29 -3.43
C GLN A 367 7.17 -5.06 -4.07
N ILE A 368 5.95 -4.78 -3.63
CA ILE A 368 4.73 -5.20 -4.33
C ILE A 368 4.34 -4.06 -5.24
N GLY A 369 4.40 -4.28 -6.55
CA GLY A 369 4.24 -3.21 -7.54
C GLY A 369 2.87 -2.56 -7.51
N TYR A 370 1.82 -3.38 -7.46
CA TYR A 370 0.46 -2.88 -7.64
C TYR A 370 -0.59 -3.85 -7.09
N TYR A 371 -1.75 -3.28 -6.76
CA TYR A 371 -2.99 -3.97 -6.45
C TYR A 371 -4.16 -3.14 -6.99
N SER A 372 -5.29 -3.77 -7.31
CA SER A 372 -6.36 -3.03 -8.00
C SER A 372 -7.23 -2.21 -7.05
N ASP A 373 -7.38 -2.62 -5.80
CA ASP A 373 -8.35 -2.02 -4.88
C ASP A 373 -9.78 -2.03 -5.47
N ALA A 374 -10.08 -3.06 -6.27
CA ALA A 374 -11.34 -3.16 -7.01
C ALA A 374 -12.48 -3.71 -6.15
N TYR A 375 -13.70 -3.22 -6.39
CA TYR A 375 -14.94 -3.78 -5.83
C TYR A 375 -15.62 -4.76 -6.80
N LYS A 376 -15.26 -4.67 -8.09
CA LYS A 376 -15.75 -5.53 -9.18
C LYS A 376 -14.61 -5.96 -10.08
N LEU A 377 -14.63 -7.22 -10.51
CA LEU A 377 -13.54 -7.84 -11.28
C LEU A 377 -13.14 -7.06 -12.54
N GLU A 378 -14.08 -6.39 -13.21
CA GLU A 378 -13.80 -5.66 -14.44
C GLU A 378 -12.81 -4.50 -14.23
N PHE A 379 -12.72 -3.94 -13.01
CA PHE A 379 -11.76 -2.87 -12.68
C PHE A 379 -10.34 -3.36 -12.48
N VAL A 380 -10.11 -4.66 -12.31
CA VAL A 380 -8.78 -5.21 -12.08
C VAL A 380 -7.90 -4.94 -13.29
N TRP A 381 -8.35 -5.36 -14.48
CA TRP A 381 -7.57 -5.23 -15.71
C TRP A 381 -7.15 -3.80 -16.07
N PRO A 382 -8.04 -2.80 -16.23
CA PRO A 382 -7.64 -1.46 -16.72
C PRO A 382 -6.67 -0.76 -15.77
N LYS A 383 -6.77 -1.03 -14.46
CA LYS A 383 -5.87 -0.48 -13.45
C LYS A 383 -4.49 -1.13 -13.50
N PHE A 384 -4.43 -2.47 -13.59
CA PHE A 384 -3.15 -3.16 -13.79
C PHE A 384 -2.53 -2.79 -15.14
N ASP A 385 -3.34 -2.60 -16.19
CA ASP A 385 -2.85 -2.21 -17.50
C ASP A 385 -2.21 -0.82 -17.49
N MET A 386 -2.89 0.15 -16.84
CA MET A 386 -2.31 1.47 -16.56
C MET A 386 -0.97 1.36 -15.84
N TYR A 387 -0.89 0.54 -14.79
CA TYR A 387 0.36 0.36 -14.05
C TYR A 387 1.45 -0.30 -14.91
N ARG A 388 1.12 -1.32 -15.72
CA ARG A 388 2.06 -1.99 -16.64
C ARG A 388 2.66 -1.03 -17.66
N GLN A 389 1.86 -0.10 -18.19
CA GLN A 389 2.36 0.94 -19.10
C GLN A 389 3.38 1.84 -18.39
N VAL A 390 3.03 2.35 -17.20
CA VAL A 390 3.95 3.19 -16.42
C VAL A 390 5.23 2.44 -16.01
N LEU A 391 5.10 1.17 -15.60
CA LEU A 391 6.24 0.34 -15.24
C LEU A 391 7.12 0.05 -16.48
N ALA A 392 6.54 -0.22 -17.64
CA ALA A 392 7.27 -0.40 -18.88
C ALA A 392 8.05 0.87 -19.28
N ASP A 393 7.43 2.05 -19.15
CA ASP A 393 8.11 3.34 -19.36
C ASP A 393 9.32 3.49 -18.42
N VAL A 394 9.15 3.24 -17.11
CA VAL A 394 10.24 3.34 -16.14
C VAL A 394 11.36 2.33 -16.44
N LEU A 395 11.02 1.08 -16.70
CA LEU A 395 11.99 0.02 -17.02
C LEU A 395 12.74 0.32 -18.33
N ALA A 396 12.05 0.77 -19.37
CA ALA A 396 12.64 1.06 -20.67
C ALA A 396 13.53 2.31 -20.61
N GLU A 397 13.03 3.42 -20.07
CA GLU A 397 13.77 4.68 -20.07
C GLU A 397 14.93 4.68 -19.06
N HIS A 398 14.69 4.22 -17.84
CA HIS A 398 15.66 4.32 -16.77
C HIS A 398 16.61 3.11 -16.73
N PHE A 399 16.07 1.89 -16.71
CA PHE A 399 16.90 0.70 -16.53
C PHE A 399 17.62 0.29 -17.82
N VAL A 400 16.89 0.17 -18.93
CA VAL A 400 17.50 -0.15 -20.24
C VAL A 400 18.25 1.07 -20.78
N GLY A 401 17.59 2.22 -20.89
CA GLY A 401 18.16 3.43 -21.50
C GLY A 401 19.32 4.04 -20.72
N ARG A 402 19.09 4.46 -19.47
CA ARG A 402 20.10 5.17 -18.66
C ARG A 402 21.11 4.23 -18.00
N ASN A 403 20.66 3.10 -17.48
CA ASN A 403 21.52 2.18 -16.72
C ASN A 403 22.12 1.05 -17.60
N GLY A 404 21.76 0.99 -18.89
CA GLY A 404 22.34 0.05 -19.85
C GLY A 404 21.97 -1.41 -19.61
N TRP A 405 20.85 -1.70 -18.95
CA TRP A 405 20.38 -3.07 -18.76
C TRP A 405 19.90 -3.68 -20.08
N SER A 406 19.92 -5.01 -20.16
CA SER A 406 19.21 -5.72 -21.22
C SER A 406 17.70 -5.70 -20.98
N GLU A 407 16.91 -5.88 -22.04
CA GLU A 407 15.45 -5.96 -21.93
C GLU A 407 15.03 -7.15 -21.05
N GLU A 408 15.72 -8.29 -21.15
CA GLU A 408 15.44 -9.49 -20.37
C GLU A 408 15.56 -9.22 -18.87
N ARG A 409 16.65 -8.56 -18.45
CA ARG A 409 16.87 -8.20 -17.04
C ARG A 409 15.81 -7.23 -16.53
N ALA A 410 15.36 -6.29 -17.37
CA ALA A 410 14.28 -5.37 -17.02
C ALA A 410 12.93 -6.09 -16.89
N ILE A 411 12.66 -7.05 -17.77
CA ILE A 411 11.46 -7.90 -17.73
C ILE A 411 11.46 -8.79 -16.48
N GLU A 412 12.61 -9.38 -16.11
CA GLU A 412 12.76 -10.15 -14.87
C GLU A 412 12.44 -9.31 -13.63
N LEU A 413 12.92 -8.05 -13.58
CA LEU A 413 12.54 -7.12 -12.51
C LEU A 413 11.04 -6.85 -12.54
N GLY A 414 10.45 -6.57 -13.70
CA GLY A 414 9.00 -6.38 -13.84
C GLY A 414 8.19 -7.57 -13.34
N TYR A 415 8.60 -8.81 -13.65
CA TYR A 415 7.99 -10.04 -13.13
C TYR A 415 8.09 -10.14 -11.62
N ARG A 416 9.27 -9.87 -11.06
CA ARG A 416 9.51 -9.90 -9.61
C ARG A 416 8.55 -8.97 -8.88
N ILE A 417 8.36 -7.76 -9.40
CA ILE A 417 7.53 -6.71 -8.79
C ILE A 417 6.02 -6.95 -8.96
N LEU A 418 5.59 -7.50 -10.11
CA LEU A 418 4.17 -7.76 -10.40
C LEU A 418 3.64 -9.07 -9.80
N ARG A 419 4.49 -10.10 -9.68
CA ARG A 419 4.05 -11.46 -9.33
C ARG A 419 4.95 -12.14 -8.32
N GLY A 420 6.26 -12.16 -8.54
CA GLY A 420 7.19 -12.95 -7.73
C GLY A 420 7.16 -12.60 -6.24
N ASN A 421 7.17 -11.31 -5.90
CA ASN A 421 7.10 -10.86 -4.51
C ASN A 421 5.75 -11.16 -3.86
N VAL A 422 4.64 -11.14 -4.60
CA VAL A 422 3.32 -11.50 -4.06
C VAL A 422 3.31 -12.98 -3.63
N GLU A 423 3.86 -13.86 -4.46
CA GLU A 423 3.97 -15.28 -4.13
C GLU A 423 4.86 -15.53 -2.91
N GLU A 424 6.02 -14.86 -2.84
CA GLU A 424 6.95 -15.05 -1.73
C GLU A 424 6.48 -14.47 -0.40
N ILE A 425 5.86 -13.28 -0.42
CA ILE A 425 5.42 -12.58 0.79
C ILE A 425 4.15 -13.22 1.35
N PHE A 426 3.19 -13.56 0.50
CA PHE A 426 1.86 -13.97 0.96
C PHE A 426 1.58 -15.46 0.80
N LEU A 427 2.14 -16.14 -0.21
CA LEU A 427 1.76 -17.54 -0.50
C LEU A 427 2.77 -18.57 -0.03
N LYS A 428 3.97 -18.16 0.35
CA LYS A 428 4.97 -19.05 0.92
C LYS A 428 4.47 -19.55 2.28
N ARG A 429 4.16 -20.84 2.37
CA ARG A 429 3.83 -21.46 3.65
C ARG A 429 5.04 -21.35 4.59
N PRO A 430 4.88 -20.94 5.86
CA PRO A 430 5.95 -21.09 6.82
C PRO A 430 6.32 -22.57 6.87
N MET A 431 7.64 -22.87 6.82
CA MET A 431 8.09 -24.21 7.15
C MET A 431 7.64 -24.46 8.58
N THR A 432 6.72 -25.40 8.79
CA THR A 432 6.46 -25.92 10.11
C THR A 432 7.81 -26.35 10.68
N PRO A 433 8.23 -25.89 11.87
CA PRO A 433 9.32 -26.58 12.56
C PRO A 433 8.84 -28.03 12.64
N MET A 434 9.54 -28.95 11.98
CA MET A 434 9.32 -30.36 12.25
C MET A 434 9.49 -30.50 13.75
N ALA A 435 8.40 -30.79 14.45
CA ALA A 435 8.53 -31.54 15.68
C ALA A 435 9.38 -32.75 15.26
N ILE A 436 10.57 -32.86 15.82
CA ILE A 436 11.32 -34.11 15.78
C ILE A 436 10.43 -35.06 16.59
N GLU A 437 9.44 -35.65 15.93
CA GLU A 437 8.91 -36.93 16.35
C GLU A 437 10.11 -37.87 16.24
N ILE A 438 10.68 -38.19 17.40
CA ILE A 438 11.55 -39.34 17.54
C ILE A 438 10.66 -40.53 17.22
N HIS A 439 10.54 -40.88 15.94
CA HIS A 439 10.05 -42.18 15.55
C HIS A 439 11.07 -43.19 16.04
N ASP A 440 10.60 -44.15 16.85
CA ASP A 440 11.36 -45.34 17.21
C ASP A 440 12.01 -45.92 15.95
N ALA A 441 13.31 -46.21 16.04
CA ALA A 441 14.16 -46.68 14.95
C ALA A 441 13.83 -48.12 14.52
N ALA A 442 12.60 -48.35 14.06
CA ALA A 442 12.10 -49.68 13.67
C ALA A 442 11.45 -49.74 12.28
N GLU A 443 11.24 -48.61 11.60
CA GLU A 443 10.75 -48.61 10.20
C GLU A 443 11.59 -47.65 9.35
N LEU A 444 12.79 -48.09 8.98
CA LEU A 444 13.52 -47.57 7.83
C LEU A 444 13.55 -48.67 6.77
N ASP A 445 13.27 -48.27 5.53
CA ASP A 445 13.37 -49.09 4.31
C ASP A 445 14.70 -49.87 4.29
N PRO A 446 14.73 -51.15 3.89
CA PRO A 446 15.97 -51.91 3.86
C PRO A 446 16.96 -51.27 2.88
N LEU A 447 18.21 -51.14 3.32
CA LEU A 447 19.33 -50.72 2.48
C LEU A 447 19.40 -51.61 1.22
N PRO A 448 19.73 -51.03 0.06
CA PRO A 448 19.88 -51.79 -1.19
C PRO A 448 20.92 -52.90 -1.03
N SER A 449 20.68 -54.01 -1.72
CA SER A 449 21.54 -55.19 -1.65
C SER A 449 22.90 -54.93 -2.30
N GLU A 450 23.95 -55.64 -1.88
CA GLU A 450 25.30 -55.51 -2.47
C GLU A 450 25.32 -55.77 -3.99
N ASP A 451 24.33 -56.53 -4.51
CA ASP A 451 24.15 -56.78 -5.94
C ASP A 451 23.63 -55.55 -6.72
N GLU A 452 22.94 -54.62 -6.06
CA GLU A 452 22.45 -53.37 -6.68
C GLU A 452 23.53 -52.27 -6.72
N ILE A 453 24.57 -52.39 -5.90
CA ILE A 453 25.69 -51.42 -5.84
C ILE A 453 26.74 -51.69 -6.93
N GLN A 454 26.77 -52.88 -7.54
CA GLN A 454 27.76 -53.25 -8.56
C GLN A 454 27.39 -52.90 -10.02
N ILE A 455 26.23 -52.29 -10.28
CA ILE A 455 25.76 -52.02 -11.67
C ILE A 455 26.05 -50.59 -12.16
N VAL A 456 26.67 -49.73 -11.34
CA VAL A 456 26.99 -48.36 -11.73
C VAL A 456 28.51 -48.16 -11.80
N GLU A 457 29.11 -48.64 -12.88
CA GLU A 457 30.46 -48.22 -13.30
C GLU A 457 30.40 -46.76 -13.80
N VAL A 458 30.89 -45.82 -12.99
CA VAL A 458 31.29 -44.49 -13.48
C VAL A 458 32.61 -44.10 -12.82
N ALA A 459 33.52 -43.60 -13.65
CA ALA A 459 34.94 -43.43 -13.38
C ALA A 459 35.27 -42.48 -12.21
N ASP A 460 36.31 -42.86 -11.47
CA ASP A 460 36.93 -42.07 -10.39
C ASP A 460 37.35 -40.68 -10.88
N VAL A 461 36.84 -39.63 -10.24
CA VAL A 461 37.38 -38.27 -10.32
C VAL A 461 38.05 -37.98 -8.98
N GLU A 462 39.38 -37.96 -8.98
CA GLU A 462 40.17 -37.42 -7.86
C GLU A 462 40.00 -35.89 -7.81
N LEU A 463 39.40 -35.39 -6.72
CA LEU A 463 39.46 -33.98 -6.36
C LEU A 463 40.67 -33.79 -5.44
N VAL A 464 41.71 -33.14 -5.95
CA VAL A 464 42.86 -32.67 -5.18
C VAL A 464 42.50 -31.32 -4.55
N ASP A 465 42.49 -31.25 -3.23
CA ASP A 465 42.34 -30.02 -2.45
C ASP A 465 43.73 -29.48 -2.10
N ASP A 466 44.07 -28.31 -2.64
CA ASP A 466 45.37 -27.63 -2.49
C ASP A 466 45.23 -26.36 -1.62
N SER A 467 44.49 -26.48 -0.51
CA SER A 467 44.26 -25.40 0.45
C SER A 467 45.14 -25.57 1.70
N PRO A 468 45.98 -24.58 2.10
CA PRO A 468 46.70 -24.64 3.37
C PRO A 468 45.74 -24.47 4.56
N GLU A 469 45.98 -25.30 5.59
CA GLU A 469 45.24 -25.47 6.84
C GLU A 469 44.56 -24.21 7.40
N ASN A 470 43.23 -24.30 7.55
CA ASN A 470 42.40 -23.30 8.23
C ASN A 470 42.38 -23.62 9.74
N THR A 471 43.26 -22.98 10.51
CA THR A 471 43.20 -22.98 11.98
C THR A 471 42.20 -21.91 12.43
N PRO A 472 41.25 -22.18 13.35
CA PRO A 472 40.28 -21.17 13.78
C PRO A 472 40.97 -20.03 14.54
N PRO A 473 40.63 -18.74 14.28
CA PRO A 473 41.29 -17.62 14.95
C PRO A 473 40.85 -17.48 16.41
N ASP A 474 41.83 -17.22 17.27
CA ASP A 474 41.71 -16.94 18.71
C ASP A 474 41.10 -15.54 18.93
N ALA A 475 40.09 -15.47 19.80
CA ALA A 475 39.32 -14.26 20.12
C ALA A 475 40.11 -13.18 20.89
N THR A 476 41.41 -13.39 21.16
CA THR A 476 42.26 -12.43 21.86
C THR A 476 43.23 -11.64 20.95
N ALA A 477 43.23 -11.88 19.64
CA ALA A 477 44.13 -11.21 18.69
C ALA A 477 43.50 -10.03 17.90
N ILE A 478 42.24 -9.68 18.13
CA ILE A 478 41.52 -8.64 17.38
C ILE A 478 41.56 -7.26 18.09
N ASP A 479 42.07 -7.19 19.32
CA ASP A 479 42.07 -5.95 20.13
C ASP A 479 43.39 -5.14 20.06
N ALA A 480 44.29 -5.49 19.13
CA ALA A 480 45.63 -4.87 19.02
C ALA A 480 45.93 -4.19 17.67
N GLN A 481 44.91 -3.93 16.83
CA GLN A 481 45.05 -3.19 15.56
C GLN A 481 44.07 -2.01 15.42
N ALA A 482 43.64 -1.42 16.54
CA ALA A 482 42.94 -0.15 16.54
C ALA A 482 43.93 0.98 16.88
N ASP A 483 44.66 1.47 15.87
CA ASP A 483 45.36 2.75 15.99
C ASP A 483 44.33 3.89 15.96
N ALA A 484 44.40 4.75 16.97
CA ALA A 484 43.58 5.94 17.13
C ALA A 484 44.32 7.16 16.55
N GLU A 485 43.97 7.58 15.34
CA GLU A 485 44.24 8.96 14.89
C GLU A 485 42.98 9.58 14.23
N PRO A 486 42.66 10.84 14.55
CA PRO A 486 41.50 11.54 14.00
C PRO A 486 41.76 12.00 12.56
N LEU A 487 40.84 11.66 11.66
CA LEU A 487 40.85 12.09 10.26
C LEU A 487 40.72 13.62 10.14
N ALA A 488 41.76 14.25 9.60
CA ALA A 488 41.80 15.66 9.25
C ALA A 488 40.98 15.91 7.96
N LEU A 489 39.93 16.71 8.04
CA LEU A 489 39.22 17.27 6.90
C LEU A 489 39.84 18.63 6.54
N GLY A 490 40.61 18.67 5.44
CA GLY A 490 41.15 19.91 4.91
C GLY A 490 41.89 19.72 3.58
N GLU A 491 41.29 20.24 2.51
CA GLU A 491 41.89 20.76 1.27
C GLU A 491 42.74 19.82 0.37
N SER A 492 42.17 19.42 -0.77
CA SER A 492 42.78 19.72 -2.08
C SER A 492 41.76 19.55 -3.22
N LEU A 493 41.23 20.66 -3.72
CA LEU A 493 40.70 20.75 -5.08
C LEU A 493 41.84 21.20 -5.99
N GLY A 494 42.08 20.44 -7.05
CA GLY A 494 43.01 20.78 -8.13
C GLY A 494 42.46 20.28 -9.46
N GLU A 495 41.90 21.22 -10.23
CA GLU A 495 41.81 21.40 -11.70
C GLU A 495 41.83 20.15 -12.61
N THR A 496 40.93 19.95 -13.58
CA THR A 496 40.70 20.82 -14.75
C THR A 496 39.41 20.45 -15.51
N GLY A 497 38.71 21.43 -16.09
CA GLY A 497 37.78 21.23 -17.21
C GLY A 497 36.70 22.32 -17.34
N ASP A 498 36.99 23.36 -18.12
CA ASP A 498 36.09 24.45 -18.54
C ASP A 498 34.76 23.94 -19.14
N ASP A 499 33.62 24.38 -18.60
CA ASP A 499 32.52 24.96 -19.38
C ASP A 499 31.54 25.73 -18.47
N ASP A 500 31.08 26.89 -18.95
CA ASP A 500 30.42 28.00 -18.25
C ASP A 500 29.15 27.65 -17.42
N ALA A 501 29.20 27.92 -16.11
CA ALA A 501 28.03 28.25 -15.30
C ALA A 501 28.40 29.16 -14.11
N ARG A 502 28.37 30.48 -14.30
CA ARG A 502 28.54 31.46 -13.22
C ARG A 502 27.31 31.50 -12.31
N ILE A 503 27.41 30.91 -11.11
CA ILE A 503 26.48 31.17 -10.02
C ILE A 503 26.85 32.53 -9.40
N THR A 504 25.92 33.48 -9.43
CA THR A 504 26.09 34.81 -8.82
C THR A 504 25.32 34.86 -7.50
N PRO A 505 25.93 35.17 -6.35
CA PRO A 505 25.23 35.38 -5.08
C PRO A 505 24.31 36.58 -5.16
N LEU A 506 23.07 36.45 -4.67
CA LEU A 506 22.04 37.51 -4.72
C LEU A 506 22.16 38.56 -3.59
N ARG A 507 23.22 38.53 -2.79
CA ARG A 507 23.54 39.54 -1.77
C ARG A 507 25.05 39.72 -1.66
N ASP A 508 25.47 40.98 -1.61
CA ASP A 508 26.85 41.46 -1.73
C ASP A 508 27.58 41.39 -0.37
N GLU A 509 27.59 40.22 0.29
CA GLU A 509 28.23 40.03 1.59
C GLU A 509 29.31 38.93 1.52
N GLY A 510 30.56 39.35 1.76
CA GLY A 510 31.76 38.53 1.54
C GLY A 510 32.11 37.52 2.63
N THR A 511 31.45 37.54 3.79
CA THR A 511 31.67 36.59 4.91
C THR A 511 30.59 36.74 5.98
N PHE A 512 30.03 35.62 6.46
CA PHE A 512 29.11 35.57 7.60
C PHE A 512 29.83 35.02 8.84
N GLU A 513 30.14 35.89 9.81
CA GLU A 513 30.60 35.49 11.15
C GLU A 513 29.53 35.87 12.18
N PRO A 514 28.81 34.91 12.78
CA PRO A 514 27.81 35.23 13.79
C PRO A 514 28.50 35.56 15.13
N SER A 515 28.30 36.77 15.64
CA SER A 515 28.70 37.17 17.00
C SER A 515 27.72 36.63 18.06
N GLU A 516 28.20 36.32 19.27
CA GLU A 516 27.36 35.82 20.38
C GLU A 516 26.22 36.77 20.80
N GLU A 517 26.27 38.05 20.42
CA GLU A 517 25.17 39.01 20.68
C GLU A 517 23.98 38.85 19.72
N THR A 518 24.18 38.40 18.47
CA THR A 518 23.10 38.23 17.47
C THR A 518 22.25 36.97 17.70
N LEU A 519 22.66 36.10 18.61
CA LEU A 519 21.97 34.85 18.96
C LEU A 519 21.17 34.95 20.26
N GLN A 520 21.10 36.12 20.90
CA GLN A 520 20.34 36.31 22.13
C GLN A 520 18.87 36.64 21.85
N LEU A 521 17.99 35.91 22.53
CA LEU A 521 16.55 36.15 22.48
C LEU A 521 16.16 37.28 23.44
N HIS A 522 15.49 38.31 22.93
CA HIS A 522 14.98 39.42 23.74
C HIS A 522 13.44 39.37 23.82
N PRO A 523 12.85 39.69 24.99
CA PRO A 523 11.40 39.69 25.13
C PRO A 523 10.81 40.90 24.40
N ASP A 524 9.78 40.63 23.59
CA ASP A 524 8.99 41.64 22.91
C ASP A 524 8.34 42.59 23.95
N PRO A 525 8.52 43.91 23.83
CA PRO A 525 8.08 44.86 24.85
C PRO A 525 6.55 44.99 24.97
N ILE A 526 5.78 44.42 24.04
CA ILE A 526 4.31 44.44 24.03
C ILE A 526 3.76 43.09 24.46
N THR A 527 4.34 41.98 24.00
CA THR A 527 3.79 40.62 24.23
C THR A 527 4.56 39.80 25.26
N GLY A 528 5.81 40.17 25.57
CA GLY A 528 6.70 39.43 26.48
C GLY A 528 7.29 38.15 25.90
N GLU A 529 7.04 37.84 24.63
CA GLU A 529 7.59 36.65 23.95
C GLU A 529 9.04 36.87 23.52
N LEU A 530 9.90 35.87 23.73
CA LEU A 530 11.32 35.91 23.38
C LEU A 530 11.53 35.74 21.86
N ARG A 531 12.13 36.75 21.21
CA ARG A 531 12.43 36.76 19.76
C ARG A 531 13.88 37.14 19.46
N MET A 532 14.42 36.65 18.35
CA MET A 532 15.73 37.08 17.83
C MET A 532 15.59 38.41 17.10
N GLN A 533 16.55 39.33 17.29
CA GLN A 533 16.60 40.59 16.53
C GLN A 533 17.09 40.32 15.11
N THR A 534 16.26 40.59 14.11
CA THR A 534 16.70 40.68 12.71
C THR A 534 17.07 42.13 12.41
N SER A 535 18.35 42.41 12.17
CA SER A 535 18.79 43.69 11.63
C SER A 535 18.37 43.77 10.16
N ASP A 536 17.29 44.50 9.87
CA ASP A 536 17.02 45.19 8.60
C ASP A 536 15.60 45.78 8.64
N GLU A 537 15.44 46.92 9.32
CA GLU A 537 14.30 47.82 9.13
C GLU A 537 14.78 49.04 8.33
N SER A 538 14.57 49.01 7.02
CA SER A 538 14.53 50.21 6.20
C SER A 538 13.07 50.59 5.96
N ASP A 539 12.65 51.65 6.64
CA ASP A 539 11.41 52.39 6.44
C ASP A 539 11.28 52.85 4.97
N ASP A 540 10.49 52.17 4.14
CA ASP A 540 9.87 52.79 2.96
C ASP A 540 8.76 51.92 2.35
N GLU A 541 7.57 51.85 2.98
CA GLU A 541 6.34 51.49 2.27
C GLU A 541 5.08 51.94 3.04
N THR A 542 4.92 53.26 3.21
CA THR A 542 3.62 53.85 3.61
C THR A 542 3.28 55.12 2.82
N ARG A 543 3.64 55.13 1.54
CA ARG A 543 3.19 56.13 0.56
C ARG A 543 3.08 55.48 -0.79
N LEU A 544 1.88 55.00 -1.18
CA LEU A 544 1.38 54.87 -2.56
C LEU A 544 0.03 54.13 -2.59
N LEU A 545 -0.96 54.58 -1.80
CA LEU A 545 -2.35 54.10 -1.88
C LEU A 545 -3.36 55.24 -2.06
N ASP A 546 -3.00 56.27 -2.83
CA ASP A 546 -3.86 57.45 -3.01
C ASP A 546 -3.93 58.00 -4.45
N ASP A 547 -3.71 57.17 -5.48
CA ASP A 547 -3.83 57.68 -6.87
C ASP A 547 -4.29 56.68 -7.93
N PHE A 548 -5.44 56.03 -7.71
CA PHE A 548 -6.23 55.48 -8.81
C PHE A 548 -7.72 55.79 -8.61
N GLY A 549 -8.11 57.00 -9.03
CA GLY A 549 -9.51 57.39 -9.09
C GLY A 549 -9.74 58.84 -9.52
N LYS A 550 -9.55 59.15 -10.82
CA LYS A 550 -10.32 60.16 -11.57
C LYS A 550 -9.94 60.21 -13.07
N GLU A 551 -10.89 59.74 -13.88
CA GLU A 551 -11.25 60.06 -15.27
C GLU A 551 -10.33 60.97 -16.13
N LYS A 552 -9.84 60.44 -17.26
CA LYS A 552 -10.31 60.74 -18.63
C LYS A 552 -9.63 59.90 -19.71
#